data_AF-A0A929YXE7-F1
#
_entry.id   AF-A0A929YXE7-F1
#
_cell.length_a   1.000
_cell.length_b   1.000
_cell.length_c   1.000
_cell.angle_alpha   90.00
_cell.angle_beta   90.00
_cell.angle_gamma   90.00
#
_symmetry.space_group_name_H-M   'P 1'
#
loop_
_entity.id
_entity.type
_entity.pdbx_description
1 polymer ?
#
loop_
_entity_poly.entity_id
_entity_poly.type
_entity_poly.pdbx_seq_one_letter_code
_entity_poly.pdbx_strand_id
1 'polypeptide(L)'
;MINTKTSLSLFFVFASLVACDDDAKKYTAEFPRFEPLQLKLAENELPKVGKSVVVEAPQRKMGKHLYEVTYQWTVSGPAEAVQRYGKSNLYTEHTPAPTDTITFSQSGRYNIVLVASYEVSGIGKGQSFTENFPAKMGSAKYDGSALRYRVTLERTIDVDD
;
A
#
# COMPACT_ATOMS: atom_id res chain seq x y z
N MET A 1 -38.09 -64.25 -30.26
CA MET A 1 -38.05 -63.23 -29.18
C MET A 1 -36.65 -62.65 -29.14
N ILE A 2 -36.49 -61.41 -29.59
CA ILE A 2 -35.21 -60.70 -29.64
C ILE A 2 -35.03 -60.04 -28.27
N ASN A 3 -33.94 -60.34 -27.56
CA ASN A 3 -33.60 -59.71 -26.29
C ASN A 3 -32.25 -58.99 -26.43
N THR A 4 -32.29 -57.74 -26.87
CA THR A 4 -31.15 -56.84 -26.92
C THR A 4 -30.86 -56.32 -25.52
N LYS A 5 -29.79 -56.79 -24.88
CA LYS A 5 -29.23 -56.15 -23.68
C LYS A 5 -28.28 -55.04 -24.12
N THR A 6 -28.71 -53.80 -23.90
CA THR A 6 -27.99 -52.56 -24.16
C THR A 6 -26.77 -52.46 -23.23
N SER A 7 -25.57 -52.40 -23.82
CA SER A 7 -24.32 -52.09 -23.12
C SER A 7 -24.32 -50.61 -22.74
N LEU A 8 -24.36 -50.32 -21.44
CA LEU A 8 -24.31 -48.96 -20.91
C LEU A 8 -22.84 -48.51 -20.85
N SER A 9 -22.35 -47.87 -21.91
CA SER A 9 -21.03 -47.24 -21.91
C SER A 9 -21.01 -46.03 -20.97
N LEU A 10 -20.37 -46.19 -19.82
CA LEU A 10 -20.12 -45.16 -18.83
C LEU A 10 -19.10 -44.17 -19.41
N PHE A 11 -19.56 -43.05 -19.97
CA PHE A 11 -18.72 -41.92 -20.37
C PHE A 11 -18.16 -41.27 -19.10
N PHE A 12 -16.94 -41.64 -18.72
CA PHE A 12 -16.16 -40.93 -17.70
C PHE A 12 -15.71 -39.60 -18.31
N VAL A 13 -16.47 -38.53 -18.07
CA VAL A 13 -16.04 -37.17 -18.37
C VAL A 13 -15.03 -36.77 -17.29
N PHE A 14 -13.74 -37.02 -17.56
CA PHE A 14 -12.65 -36.35 -16.85
C PHE A 14 -12.67 -34.88 -17.28
N ALA A 15 -13.42 -34.06 -16.54
CA ALA A 15 -13.29 -32.61 -16.63
C ALA A 15 -11.90 -32.24 -16.10
N SER A 16 -10.96 -32.03 -17.02
CA SER A 16 -9.60 -31.61 -16.71
C SER A 16 -9.63 -30.17 -16.17
N LEU A 17 -9.28 -30.02 -14.89
CA LEU A 17 -9.21 -28.77 -14.11
C LEU A 17 -8.06 -27.85 -14.55
N VAL A 18 -7.75 -27.75 -15.84
CA VAL A 18 -6.60 -26.94 -16.33
C VAL A 18 -6.95 -25.44 -16.42
N ALA A 19 -8.21 -25.06 -16.23
CA ALA A 19 -8.67 -23.67 -16.35
C ALA A 19 -8.49 -22.81 -15.09
N CYS A 20 -8.17 -23.38 -13.91
CA CYS A 20 -8.08 -22.59 -12.67
C CYS A 20 -6.74 -21.89 -12.45
N ASP A 21 -5.64 -22.37 -13.03
CA ASP A 21 -4.30 -21.91 -12.64
C ASP A 21 -3.85 -20.64 -13.40
N ASP A 22 -4.34 -20.45 -14.62
CA ASP A 22 -4.02 -19.28 -15.45
C ASP A 22 -4.81 -18.03 -15.02
N ASP A 23 -6.10 -18.20 -14.71
CA ASP A 23 -6.93 -17.11 -14.17
C ASP A 23 -6.42 -16.66 -12.79
N ALA A 24 -5.96 -17.58 -11.96
CA ALA A 24 -5.40 -17.25 -10.65
C ALA A 24 -4.21 -16.28 -10.75
N LYS A 25 -3.33 -16.46 -11.74
CA LYS A 25 -2.19 -15.56 -11.96
C LYS A 25 -2.61 -14.20 -12.50
N LYS A 26 -3.56 -14.17 -13.44
CA LYS A 26 -4.03 -12.94 -14.09
C LYS A 26 -4.74 -11.99 -13.12
N TYR A 27 -5.52 -12.54 -12.18
CA TYR A 27 -6.35 -11.75 -11.25
C TYR A 27 -5.77 -11.66 -9.84
N THR A 28 -4.54 -12.14 -9.59
CA THR A 28 -3.87 -11.97 -8.29
C THR A 28 -3.60 -10.49 -8.01
N ALA A 29 -4.07 -10.00 -6.86
CA ALA A 29 -3.81 -8.63 -6.43
C ALA A 29 -2.34 -8.43 -6.04
N GLU A 30 -1.77 -7.31 -6.47
CA GLU A 30 -0.39 -6.92 -6.19
C GLU A 30 -0.35 -5.63 -5.38
N PHE A 31 0.53 -5.57 -4.37
CA PHE A 31 0.77 -4.32 -3.64
C PHE A 31 1.32 -3.23 -4.56
N PRO A 32 0.93 -1.95 -4.36
CA PRO A 32 1.75 -0.84 -4.81
C PRO A 32 3.10 -0.87 -4.10
N ARG A 33 4.15 -0.38 -4.74
CA ARG A 33 5.48 -0.23 -4.13
C ARG A 33 5.81 1.24 -4.03
N PHE A 34 6.30 1.63 -2.87
CA PHE A 34 6.62 3.01 -2.55
C PHE A 34 8.12 3.28 -2.60
N GLU A 35 8.45 4.53 -2.88
CA GLU A 35 9.73 5.15 -2.56
C GLU A 35 9.73 5.61 -1.09
N PRO A 36 10.91 5.99 -0.54
CA PRO A 36 10.97 6.62 0.78
C PRO A 36 10.10 7.88 0.84
N LEU A 37 9.50 8.16 2.01
CA LEU A 37 8.75 9.40 2.23
C LEU A 37 9.64 10.60 1.89
N GLN A 38 9.17 11.51 1.04
CA GLN A 38 9.93 12.67 0.60
C GLN A 38 9.40 13.94 1.26
N LEU A 39 10.32 14.81 1.69
CA LEU A 39 10.00 16.15 2.16
C LEU A 39 10.27 17.12 1.01
N LYS A 40 9.30 17.96 0.66
CA LYS A 40 9.47 19.01 -0.35
C LYS A 40 10.21 20.21 0.25
N LEU A 41 11.53 20.07 0.34
CA LEU A 41 12.49 21.06 0.83
C LEU A 41 13.67 21.16 -0.15
N ALA A 42 14.53 22.17 0.01
CA ALA A 42 15.79 22.20 -0.72
C ALA A 42 16.70 21.03 -0.29
N GLU A 43 17.67 20.68 -1.14
CA GLU A 43 18.62 19.60 -0.82
C GLU A 43 19.41 19.94 0.45
N ASN A 44 19.51 18.99 1.37
CA ASN A 44 20.15 19.13 2.69
C ASN A 44 19.50 20.14 3.66
N GLU A 45 18.30 20.63 3.34
CA GLU A 45 17.54 21.48 4.25
C GLU A 45 16.73 20.63 5.25
N LEU A 46 16.76 21.03 6.52
CA LEU A 46 15.91 20.47 7.56
C LEU A 46 14.61 21.28 7.67
N PRO A 47 13.47 20.62 7.97
CA PRO A 47 12.26 21.34 8.32
C PRO A 47 12.51 22.23 9.53
N LYS A 48 11.85 23.39 9.55
CA LYS A 48 11.99 24.38 10.64
C LYS A 48 10.70 24.57 11.40
N VAL A 49 10.81 24.90 12.68
CA VAL A 49 9.68 25.26 13.53
C VAL A 49 8.87 26.40 12.91
N GLY A 50 7.54 26.28 12.95
CA GLY A 50 6.61 27.27 12.41
C GLY A 50 6.57 27.36 10.88
N LYS A 51 7.37 26.58 10.15
CA LYS A 51 7.30 26.46 8.69
C LYS A 51 6.56 25.18 8.31
N SER A 52 5.60 25.31 7.40
CA SER A 52 4.91 24.16 6.84
C SER A 52 5.80 23.44 5.83
N VAL A 53 5.86 22.12 5.90
CA VAL A 53 6.51 21.25 4.91
C VAL A 53 5.49 20.29 4.32
N VAL A 54 5.60 20.03 3.02
CA VAL A 54 4.82 18.98 2.36
C VAL A 54 5.60 17.68 2.42
N VAL A 55 4.96 16.63 2.93
CA VAL A 55 5.46 15.26 2.89
C VAL A 55 4.68 14.48 1.84
N GLU A 56 5.39 13.73 1.01
CA GLU A 56 4.84 12.94 -0.09
C GLU A 56 5.28 11.48 0.04
N ALA A 57 4.39 10.56 -0.34
CA ALA A 57 4.69 9.13 -0.45
C ALA A 57 4.61 8.68 -1.91
N PRO A 58 5.69 8.80 -2.70
CA PRO A 58 5.67 8.45 -4.12
C PRO A 58 5.55 6.93 -4.30
N GLN A 59 4.69 6.50 -5.22
CA GLN A 59 4.68 5.11 -5.68
C GLN A 59 5.62 4.92 -6.86
N ARG A 60 6.56 3.97 -6.75
CA ARG A 60 7.41 3.53 -7.88
C ARG A 60 6.74 2.49 -8.76
N LYS A 61 5.75 1.79 -8.22
CA LYS A 61 4.94 0.80 -8.94
C LYS A 61 3.51 0.87 -8.41
N MET A 62 2.55 1.01 -9.31
CA MET A 62 1.13 0.92 -8.95
C MET A 62 0.76 -0.51 -8.56
N GLY A 63 -0.18 -0.63 -7.63
CA GLY A 63 -0.81 -1.92 -7.31
C GLY A 63 -1.69 -2.42 -8.44
N LYS A 64 -2.12 -3.68 -8.37
CA LYS A 64 -3.05 -4.27 -9.34
C LYS A 64 -4.23 -4.94 -8.63
N HIS A 65 -5.40 -4.85 -9.25
CA HIS A 65 -6.66 -5.41 -8.72
C HIS A 65 -6.98 -4.90 -7.30
N LEU A 66 -6.84 -3.57 -7.14
CA LEU A 66 -7.19 -2.79 -5.95
C LEU A 66 -8.11 -1.66 -6.43
N TYR A 67 -9.15 -1.32 -5.67
CA TYR A 67 -10.17 -0.38 -6.16
C TYR A 67 -10.47 0.80 -5.23
N GLU A 68 -10.17 0.69 -3.93
CA GLU A 68 -10.30 1.79 -2.98
C GLU A 68 -9.05 1.86 -2.10
N VAL A 69 -8.67 3.09 -1.69
CA VAL A 69 -7.62 3.29 -0.68
C VAL A 69 -8.07 4.31 0.37
N THR A 70 -7.64 4.08 1.60
CA THR A 70 -7.61 5.09 2.66
C THR A 70 -6.17 5.36 3.06
N TYR A 71 -5.79 6.64 3.03
CA TYR A 71 -4.50 7.13 3.52
C TYR A 71 -4.69 7.83 4.86
N GLN A 72 -3.91 7.43 5.86
CA GLN A 72 -3.89 8.06 7.17
C GLN A 72 -2.45 8.43 7.55
N TRP A 73 -2.23 9.71 7.79
CA TRP A 73 -0.95 10.24 8.25
C TRP A 73 -0.96 10.43 9.76
N THR A 74 0.13 10.04 10.42
CA THR A 74 0.35 10.33 11.83
C THR A 74 1.76 10.85 12.03
N VAL A 75 1.87 11.90 12.83
CA VAL A 75 3.14 12.51 13.22
C VAL A 75 3.26 12.42 14.73
N SER A 76 4.37 11.86 15.21
CA SER A 76 4.69 11.80 16.64
C SER A 76 6.08 12.39 16.89
N GLY A 77 6.28 13.01 18.04
CA GLY A 77 7.52 13.70 18.36
C GLY A 77 7.45 14.43 19.70
N PRO A 78 8.37 15.38 19.95
CA PRO A 78 8.45 16.12 21.22
C PRO A 78 7.24 17.01 21.50
N ALA A 79 6.50 17.43 20.47
CA ALA A 79 5.28 18.22 20.59
C ALA A 79 4.27 17.83 19.50
N GLU A 80 3.04 18.34 19.63
CA GLU A 80 2.02 18.17 18.59
C GLU A 80 2.43 18.90 17.31
N ALA A 81 2.27 18.24 16.16
CA ALA A 81 2.42 18.82 14.85
C ALA A 81 1.04 19.08 14.23
N VAL A 82 0.89 20.20 13.54
CA VAL A 82 -0.37 20.55 12.86
C VAL A 82 -0.36 19.91 11.47
N GLN A 83 -1.33 19.03 11.21
CA GLN A 83 -1.52 18.33 9.93
C GLN A 83 -2.74 18.88 9.17
N ARG A 84 -2.64 18.99 7.84
CA ARG A 84 -3.74 19.51 7.01
C ARG A 84 -4.59 18.42 6.35
N TYR A 85 -3.97 17.31 5.97
CA TYR A 85 -4.59 16.21 5.23
C TYR A 85 -4.37 14.86 5.92
N GLY A 86 -4.46 14.86 7.25
CA GLY A 86 -4.22 13.68 8.11
C GLY A 86 -5.04 12.44 7.75
N LYS A 87 -6.15 12.60 7.02
CA LYS A 87 -6.89 11.52 6.36
C LYS A 87 -7.26 11.95 4.93
N SER A 88 -6.92 11.13 3.93
CA SER A 88 -7.43 11.30 2.57
C SER A 88 -7.93 9.95 2.04
N ASN A 89 -9.14 9.94 1.45
CA ASN A 89 -9.87 8.71 1.11
C ASN A 89 -10.06 8.48 -0.39
N LEU A 90 -9.12 8.89 -1.24
CA LEU A 90 -9.34 8.83 -2.69
C LEU A 90 -8.22 8.09 -3.44
N TYR A 91 -8.51 6.82 -3.75
CA TYR A 91 -7.94 6.11 -4.89
C TYR A 91 -8.93 6.19 -6.04
N THR A 92 -8.80 7.20 -6.90
CA THR A 92 -9.49 7.22 -8.19
C THR A 92 -8.45 7.06 -9.29
N GLU A 93 -7.75 5.92 -9.32
CA GLU A 93 -6.69 5.60 -10.31
C GLU A 93 -5.59 6.68 -10.55
N HIS A 94 -5.59 7.83 -9.88
CA HIS A 94 -4.92 9.07 -10.28
C HIS A 94 -4.22 9.81 -9.14
N THR A 95 -4.14 9.24 -7.93
CA THR A 95 -3.33 9.81 -6.83
C THR A 95 -2.12 8.92 -6.53
N PRO A 96 -1.11 8.87 -7.43
CA PRO A 96 0.06 8.01 -7.26
C PRO A 96 0.98 8.40 -6.09
N ALA A 97 0.74 9.57 -5.48
CA ALA A 97 1.57 10.10 -4.41
C ALA A 97 0.69 10.88 -3.41
N PRO A 98 0.15 10.22 -2.36
CA PRO A 98 -0.56 10.94 -1.31
C PRO A 98 0.41 11.87 -0.58
N THR A 99 -0.13 13.02 -0.13
CA THR A 99 0.63 14.06 0.55
C THR A 99 -0.05 14.51 1.83
N ASP A 100 0.74 14.99 2.79
CA ASP A 100 0.27 15.80 3.91
C ASP A 100 1.10 17.08 4.03
N THR A 101 0.52 18.12 4.64
CA THR A 101 1.24 19.34 5.00
C THR A 101 1.35 19.39 6.51
N ILE A 102 2.57 19.43 7.02
CA ILE A 102 2.89 19.37 8.45
C ILE A 102 3.54 20.69 8.85
N THR A 103 3.11 21.26 9.97
CA THR A 103 3.81 22.37 10.64
C THR A 103 4.24 21.92 12.03
N PHE A 104 5.54 21.97 12.29
CA PHE A 104 6.12 21.59 13.59
C PHE A 104 6.12 22.78 14.54
N SER A 105 5.79 22.52 15.81
CA SER A 105 5.73 23.54 16.87
C SER A 105 6.99 23.61 17.72
N GLN A 106 7.83 22.57 17.66
CA GLN A 106 9.07 22.45 18.45
C GLN A 106 10.13 21.69 17.65
N SER A 107 11.40 22.05 17.84
CA SER A 107 12.54 21.32 17.28
C SER A 107 12.72 19.94 17.94
N GLY A 108 13.43 19.07 17.24
CA GLY A 108 13.73 17.71 17.70
C GLY A 108 13.34 16.64 16.70
N ARG A 109 13.33 15.39 17.17
CA ARG A 109 13.14 14.22 16.32
C ARG A 109 11.67 13.82 16.22
N TYR A 110 11.16 13.76 15.00
CA TYR A 110 9.79 13.35 14.70
C TYR A 110 9.75 12.06 13.91
N ASN A 111 8.72 11.26 14.13
CA ASN A 111 8.39 10.10 13.33
C ASN A 111 7.14 10.40 12.50
N ILE A 112 7.24 10.21 11.19
CA ILE A 112 6.13 10.37 10.25
C ILE A 112 5.75 8.99 9.75
N VAL A 113 4.47 8.66 9.89
CA VAL A 113 3.91 7.38 9.44
C VAL A 113 2.74 7.64 8.50
N LEU A 114 2.76 6.97 7.35
CA LEU A 114 1.60 6.83 6.45
C LEU A 114 1.09 5.39 6.52
N VAL A 115 -0.19 5.22 6.79
CA VAL A 115 -0.90 3.95 6.59
C VAL A 115 -1.80 4.06 5.36
N ALA A 116 -1.50 3.28 4.33
CA ALA A 116 -2.31 3.10 3.15
C ALA A 116 -3.06 1.76 3.23
N SER A 117 -4.39 1.78 3.28
CA SER A 117 -5.23 0.57 3.31
C SER A 117 -6.04 0.45 2.03
N TYR A 118 -5.82 -0.63 1.28
CA TYR A 118 -6.42 -0.91 -0.02
C TYR A 118 -7.43 -2.05 0.07
N GLU A 119 -8.61 -1.86 -0.51
CA GLU A 119 -9.58 -2.94 -0.73
C GLU A 119 -9.23 -3.72 -2.00
N VAL A 120 -9.28 -5.05 -1.91
CA VAL A 120 -8.90 -5.97 -2.98
C VAL A 120 -10.09 -6.22 -3.91
N SER A 121 -9.92 -6.03 -5.23
CA SER A 121 -10.92 -6.37 -6.26
C SER A 121 -10.61 -7.67 -7.02
N GLY A 122 -9.48 -8.32 -6.72
CA GLY A 122 -9.07 -9.58 -7.34
C GLY A 122 -8.86 -10.70 -6.31
N ILE A 123 -7.89 -11.57 -6.57
CA ILE A 123 -7.50 -12.65 -5.66
C ILE A 123 -6.41 -12.12 -4.71
N GLY A 124 -6.81 -11.76 -3.50
CA GLY A 124 -5.90 -11.33 -2.44
C GLY A 124 -5.09 -12.49 -1.86
N LYS A 125 -3.83 -12.24 -1.51
CA LYS A 125 -2.95 -13.21 -0.87
C LYS A 125 -2.54 -12.75 0.52
N GLY A 126 -2.63 -13.69 1.47
CA GLY A 126 -2.04 -13.51 2.79
C GLY A 126 -0.53 -13.49 2.69
N GLN A 127 0.09 -12.33 2.86
CA GLN A 127 1.54 -12.19 2.84
C GLN A 127 1.96 -10.94 3.62
N SER A 128 3.09 -11.02 4.32
CA SER A 128 3.67 -9.88 5.03
C SER A 128 5.16 -9.81 4.81
N PHE A 129 5.68 -8.61 4.57
CA PHE A 129 7.12 -8.36 4.43
C PHE A 129 7.43 -6.89 4.71
N THR A 130 8.69 -6.61 5.01
CA THR A 130 9.20 -5.25 5.20
C THR A 130 10.29 -4.96 4.19
N GLU A 131 10.25 -3.79 3.59
CA GLU A 131 11.31 -3.23 2.78
C GLU A 131 11.96 -2.07 3.54
N ASN A 132 13.26 -2.19 3.81
CA ASN A 132 14.04 -1.11 4.42
C ASN A 132 14.62 -0.23 3.31
N PHE A 133 14.45 1.08 3.43
CA PHE A 133 14.98 2.03 2.48
C PHE A 133 16.47 2.29 2.74
N PRO A 134 17.25 2.63 1.69
CA PRO A 134 18.67 2.92 1.85
C PRO A 134 18.89 4.18 2.70
N ALA A 135 20.13 4.36 3.17
CA ALA A 135 20.57 5.56 3.88
C ALA A 135 19.69 5.96 5.09
N LYS A 136 19.07 4.99 5.77
CA LYS A 136 18.16 5.20 6.92
C LYS A 136 16.94 6.08 6.59
N MET A 137 16.49 6.09 5.33
CA MET A 137 15.30 6.85 4.90
C MET A 137 13.97 6.16 5.30
N GLY A 138 14.00 5.30 6.32
CA GLY A 138 12.81 4.64 6.86
C GLY A 138 12.55 3.26 6.27
N SER A 139 11.28 2.84 6.33
CA SER A 139 10.86 1.53 5.82
C SER A 139 9.42 1.54 5.30
N ALA A 140 9.08 0.49 4.55
CA ALA A 140 7.73 0.16 4.11
C ALA A 140 7.37 -1.25 4.57
N LYS A 141 6.38 -1.37 5.45
CA LYS A 141 5.80 -2.65 5.85
C LYS A 141 4.57 -2.96 5.03
N TYR A 142 4.48 -4.17 4.52
CA TYR A 142 3.38 -4.68 3.70
C TYR A 142 2.69 -5.81 4.46
N ASP A 143 1.37 -5.73 4.60
CA ASP A 143 0.54 -6.73 5.26
C ASP A 143 -0.70 -7.00 4.42
N GLY A 144 -0.85 -8.22 3.92
CA GLY A 144 -1.84 -8.61 2.93
C GLY A 144 -2.78 -9.69 3.45
N SER A 145 -4.02 -9.67 2.97
CA SER A 145 -5.06 -10.66 3.23
C SER A 145 -5.91 -10.87 1.97
N ALA A 146 -6.89 -11.78 2.04
CA ALA A 146 -7.82 -11.99 0.92
C ALA A 146 -8.64 -10.74 0.55
N LEU A 147 -8.94 -9.88 1.52
CA LEU A 147 -9.86 -8.75 1.33
C LEU A 147 -9.16 -7.39 1.33
N ARG A 148 -8.04 -7.27 2.05
CA ARG A 148 -7.39 -5.99 2.29
C ARG A 148 -5.88 -6.10 2.27
N TYR A 149 -5.24 -5.13 1.60
CA TYR A 149 -3.80 -4.92 1.61
C TYR A 149 -3.49 -3.64 2.38
N ARG A 150 -2.52 -3.67 3.29
CA ARG A 150 -2.05 -2.51 4.05
C ARG A 150 -0.58 -2.28 3.80
N VAL A 151 -0.22 -1.02 3.57
CA VAL A 151 1.17 -0.57 3.50
C VAL A 151 1.38 0.51 4.56
N THR A 152 2.38 0.31 5.42
CA THR A 152 2.79 1.30 6.42
C THR A 152 4.16 1.82 6.05
N LEU A 153 4.26 3.10 5.69
CA LEU A 153 5.52 3.80 5.50
C LEU A 153 5.88 4.53 6.79
N GLU A 154 7.15 4.47 7.16
CA GLU A 154 7.67 5.15 8.33
C GLU A 154 8.98 5.84 7.98
N ARG A 155 9.14 7.10 8.39
CA ARG A 155 10.40 7.83 8.31
C ARG A 155 10.58 8.74 9.52
N THR A 156 11.76 8.66 10.12
CA THR A 156 12.19 9.60 11.15
C THR A 156 12.95 10.78 10.53
N ILE A 157 12.69 11.98 11.04
CA ILE A 157 13.33 13.23 10.63
C ILE A 157 13.72 14.06 11.86
N ASP A 158 14.70 14.93 11.68
CA ASP A 158 15.07 15.94 12.66
C ASP A 158 14.55 17.31 12.18
N VAL A 159 14.03 18.12 13.11
CA VAL A 159 13.44 19.44 12.87
C VAL A 159 14.25 20.48 13.64
N ASP A 160 14.64 21.55 12.95
CA ASP A 160 15.42 22.66 13.50
C ASP A 160 14.54 23.83 13.94
N ASP A 161 15.12 24.77 14.69
CA ASP A 161 14.47 26.02 15.11
C ASP A 161 14.23 27.01 13.94
#